data_AF-A0A7Y2BB83-F1
#
_entry.id   AF-A0A7Y2BB83-F1
#
_cell.length_a   1.000
_cell.length_b   1.000
_cell.length_c   1.000
_cell.angle_alpha   90.00
_cell.angle_beta   90.00
_cell.angle_gamma   90.00
#
_symmetry.space_group_name_H-M   'P 1'
#
loop_
_entity.id
_entity.type
_entity.pdbx_description
1 polymer ?
#
loop_
_entity_poly.entity_id
_entity_poly.type
_entity_poly.pdbx_seq_one_letter_code
_entity_poly.pdbx_strand_id
1 'polypeptide(L)' 'EITGNWSTTFVNGNTHNYEVIIPLRREVICYYFVSGSIDVERTNFSGVFDFGDGDCDNMATFTFDNGTVVDIILN' A
#
# COMPACT_ATOMS: atom_id res chain seq x y z
N GLU A 1 4.23 14.71 2.87
CA GLU A 1 4.41 13.24 2.82
C GLU A 1 3.65 12.62 3.99
N ILE A 2 3.16 11.41 3.83
CA ILE A 2 2.37 10.70 4.83
C ILE A 2 3.16 9.47 5.28
N THR A 3 3.29 9.29 6.59
CA THR A 3 3.92 8.13 7.23
C THR A 3 3.01 7.61 8.33
N GLY A 4 3.23 6.36 8.74
CA GLY A 4 2.57 5.80 9.90
C GLY A 4 2.48 4.29 9.82
N ASN A 5 1.97 3.72 10.90
CA ASN A 5 1.65 2.32 10.99
C ASN A 5 0.25 2.15 11.60
N TRP A 6 -0.46 1.11 11.19
CA TRP A 6 -1.78 0.78 11.70
C TRP A 6 -1.88 -0.72 11.91
N SER A 7 -2.31 -1.11 13.11
CA SER A 7 -2.61 -2.49 13.44
C SER A 7 -4.04 -2.59 13.97
N THR A 8 -4.77 -3.60 13.52
CA THR A 8 -6.13 -3.88 14.00
C THR A 8 -6.37 -5.37 14.15
N THR A 9 -6.80 -5.74 15.35
CA THR A 9 -7.22 -7.09 15.69
C THR A 9 -8.75 -7.16 15.72
N PHE A 10 -9.30 -8.06 14.92
CA PHE A 10 -10.73 -8.31 14.82
C PHE A 10 -11.20 -9.28 15.91
N VAL A 11 -12.51 -9.28 16.20
CA VAL A 11 -13.13 -10.16 17.22
C VAL A 11 -12.92 -11.65 16.97
N ASN A 12 -12.62 -12.04 15.72
CA ASN A 12 -12.29 -13.42 15.34
C ASN A 12 -10.81 -13.79 15.57
N GLY A 13 -9.99 -12.88 16.12
CA GLY A 13 -8.57 -13.07 16.40
C GLY A 13 -7.64 -12.73 15.24
N ASN A 14 -8.16 -12.39 14.06
CA ASN A 14 -7.33 -11.98 12.92
C ASN A 14 -6.73 -10.60 13.20
N THR A 15 -5.43 -10.45 12.92
CA THR A 15 -4.75 -9.15 13.00
C THR A 15 -4.29 -8.74 11.61
N HIS A 16 -4.59 -7.50 11.23
CA HIS A 16 -4.06 -6.87 10.02
C HIS A 16 -3.13 -5.74 10.42
N ASN A 17 -1.94 -5.70 9.84
CA ASN A 17 -0.91 -4.71 10.09
C ASN A 17 -0.53 -4.02 8.76
N TYR A 18 -0.25 -2.72 8.86
CA TYR A 18 0.12 -1.87 7.73
C TYR A 18 1.19 -0.92 8.19
N GLU A 19 2.29 -0.84 7.45
CA GLU A 19 3.39 0.07 7.74
C GLU A 19 3.79 0.83 6.49
N VAL A 20 3.82 2.16 6.57
CA VAL A 20 4.36 2.98 5.49
C VAL A 20 5.89 2.91 5.53
N ILE A 21 6.48 2.11 4.65
CA ILE A 21 7.93 1.89 4.56
C ILE A 21 8.62 2.96 3.69
N ILE A 22 7.92 3.51 2.70
CA ILE A 22 8.34 4.68 1.93
C ILE A 22 7.24 5.73 2.04
N PRO A 23 7.53 6.97 2.50
CA PRO A 23 6.51 7.99 2.71
C PRO A 23 5.63 8.21 1.48
N LEU A 24 4.32 8.22 1.69
CA LEU A 24 3.38 8.43 0.61
C LEU A 24 3.38 9.90 0.19
N ARG A 25 3.53 10.14 -1.12
CA ARG A 25 3.52 11.48 -1.70
C ARG A 25 2.20 11.70 -2.42
N ARG A 26 1.50 12.77 -2.03
CA ARG A 26 0.32 13.26 -2.75
C ARG A 26 0.64 14.63 -3.34
N GLU A 27 0.23 14.83 -4.58
CA GLU A 27 0.36 16.12 -5.27
C GLU A 27 -0.99 16.83 -5.32
N VAL A 28 -0.98 18.17 -5.31
CA VAL A 28 -2.21 18.97 -5.22
C VAL A 28 -3.12 18.78 -6.44
N ILE A 29 -2.52 18.55 -7.60
CA ILE A 29 -3.23 18.36 -8.88
C ILE A 29 -3.66 16.92 -9.13
N CYS A 30 -3.18 15.97 -8.31
CA CYS A 30 -3.43 14.56 -8.50
C CYS A 30 -4.39 14.02 -7.45
N TYR A 31 -5.35 13.21 -7.89
CA TYR A 31 -6.32 12.60 -6.98
C TYR A 31 -5.68 11.47 -6.14
N TYR A 32 -4.79 10.71 -6.77
CA TYR A 32 -4.13 9.54 -6.18
C TYR A 32 -2.78 9.90 -5.57
N PHE A 33 -2.23 8.97 -4.77
CA PHE A 33 -0.82 9.02 -4.39
C PHE A 33 0.02 8.72 -5.63
N VAL A 34 1.07 9.50 -5.82
CA VAL A 34 1.95 9.36 -6.99
C VAL A 34 3.20 8.54 -6.68
N SER A 35 3.51 8.37 -5.39
CA SER A 35 4.65 7.55 -4.95
C SER A 35 4.55 7.12 -3.49
N GLY A 36 5.39 6.14 -3.14
CA GLY A 36 5.53 5.59 -1.79
C GLY A 36 4.99 4.17 -1.71
N SER A 37 5.21 3.52 -0.58
CA SER A 37 4.83 2.12 -0.42
C SER A 37 4.46 1.74 1.00
N ILE A 38 3.57 0.76 1.09
CA ILE A 38 3.00 0.25 2.33
C ILE A 38 3.30 -1.24 2.38
N ASP A 39 3.93 -1.68 3.45
CA ASP A 39 4.01 -3.09 3.80
C ASP A 39 2.67 -3.52 4.42
N VAL A 40 2.09 -4.58 3.89
CA VAL A 40 0.77 -5.09 4.26
C VAL A 40 0.94 -6.50 4.80
N GLU A 41 0.52 -6.71 6.05
CA GLU A 41 0.44 -8.05 6.64
C GLU A 41 -1.00 -8.34 7.03
N ARG A 42 -1.59 -9.35 6.40
CA ARG A 42 -2.91 -9.88 6.78
C ARG A 42 -2.81 -11.36 7.09
N THR A 43 -3.85 -11.89 7.73
CA THR A 43 -3.90 -13.30 8.14
C THR A 43 -3.60 -14.31 7.02
N ASN A 44 -3.98 -14.00 5.77
CA ASN A 44 -3.88 -14.95 4.65
C ASN A 44 -2.86 -14.53 3.58
N PHE A 45 -2.36 -13.30 3.63
CA PHE A 45 -1.39 -12.80 2.65
C PHE A 45 -0.65 -11.59 3.20
N SER A 46 0.54 -11.41 2.69
CA SER A 46 1.39 -10.26 2.96
C SER A 46 2.08 -9.82 1.67
N GLY A 47 2.55 -8.58 1.66
CA GLY A 47 3.24 -8.00 0.53
C GLY A 47 3.28 -6.49 0.57
N VAL A 48 3.95 -5.91 -0.43
CA VAL A 48 4.15 -4.48 -0.56
C VAL A 48 3.18 -3.90 -1.59
N PHE A 49 2.43 -2.88 -1.17
CA PHE A 49 1.63 -2.04 -2.05
C PHE A 49 2.43 -0.79 -2.42
N ASP A 50 2.72 -0.61 -3.70
CA ASP A 50 3.54 0.47 -4.26
C ASP A 50 2.69 1.40 -5.14
N PHE A 51 2.78 2.70 -4.89
CA PHE A 51 2.04 3.75 -5.59
C PHE A 51 2.80 4.36 -6.79
N GLY A 52 3.98 3.82 -7.13
CA GLY A 52 4.76 4.26 -8.29
C GLY A 52 5.82 5.30 -7.97
N ASP A 53 6.35 5.93 -9.03
CA ASP A 53 7.57 6.75 -8.98
C ASP A 53 7.33 8.26 -9.17
N GLY A 54 6.07 8.70 -9.20
CA GLY A 54 5.71 10.12 -9.26
C GLY A 54 4.77 10.51 -10.39
N ASP A 55 4.34 9.57 -11.23
CA ASP A 55 3.37 9.83 -12.28
C ASP A 55 1.97 10.03 -11.68
N CYS A 56 1.25 11.03 -12.18
CA CYS A 56 -0.15 11.22 -11.82
C CYS A 56 -1.05 10.34 -12.68
N ASP A 57 -1.14 9.07 -12.30
CA ASP A 57 -2.08 8.11 -12.86
C ASP A 57 -2.88 7.43 -11.74
N ASN A 58 -3.69 6.43 -12.12
CA ASN A 58 -4.48 5.63 -11.21
C ASN A 58 -3.94 4.20 -11.10
N MET A 59 -2.65 4.00 -11.32
CA MET A 59 -2.00 2.70 -11.29
C MET A 59 -1.19 2.54 -10.01
N ALA A 60 -1.17 1.32 -9.50
CA ALA A 60 -0.35 0.90 -8.39
C ALA A 60 0.04 -0.57 -8.60
N THR A 61 1.01 -1.05 -7.84
CA THR A 61 1.45 -2.44 -7.92
C THR A 61 1.38 -3.09 -6.55
N PHE A 62 0.86 -4.31 -6.47
CA PHE A 62 0.95 -5.13 -5.28
C PHE A 62 1.89 -6.31 -5.53
N THR A 63 2.95 -6.39 -4.73
CA THR A 63 3.92 -7.49 -4.77
C THR A 63 3.71 -8.36 -3.54
N PHE A 64 3.22 -9.58 -3.74
CA PHE A 64 3.11 -10.58 -2.67
C PHE A 64 4.48 -11.08 -2.24
N ASP A 65 4.61 -11.54 -1.00
CA ASP A 65 5.85 -12.14 -0.47
C ASP A 65 6.34 -13.37 -1.24
N ASN A 66 5.44 -14.03 -1.98
CA ASN A 66 5.81 -15.13 -2.87
C ASN A 66 6.41 -14.67 -4.23
N GLY A 67 6.57 -13.36 -4.42
CA GLY A 67 7.10 -12.73 -5.63
C GLY A 67 6.07 -12.49 -6.74
N THR A 68 4.80 -12.84 -6.53
CA THR A 68 3.74 -12.55 -7.50
C THR A 68 3.45 -11.05 -7.50
N VAL A 69 3.40 -10.45 -8.68
CA VAL A 69 3.13 -9.03 -8.87
C VAL A 69 1.77 -8.87 -9.57
N VAL A 70 0.95 -7.93 -9.09
CA VAL A 70 -0.33 -7.59 -9.69
C VAL A 70 -0.49 -6.09 -9.84
N ASP A 71 -0.93 -5.67 -11.01
CA ASP A 71 -1.29 -4.28 -11.27
C ASP A 71 -2.66 -3.98 -10.67
N ILE A 72 -2.76 -2.84 -10.00
CA ILE A 72 -3.96 -2.36 -9.32
C ILE A 72 -4.40 -1.05 -9.95
N ILE A 73 -5.67 -0.98 -10.36
CA ILE A 73 -6.31 0.26 -10.77
C ILE A 73 -7.02 0.87 -9.56
N LEU A 74 -6.60 2.07 -9.17
CA LEU A 74 -7.16 2.85 -8.08
C LEU A 74 -8.51 3.46 -8.52
N ASN A 75 -9.56 3.27 -7.71
CA ASN A 75 -10.92 3.79 -7.95
C ASN A 75 -11.40 4.66 -6.79
#